data_AF-X0V6J5-F1
#
_entry.id   AF-X0V6J5-F1
#
_cell.length_a   1.000
_cell.length_b   1.000
_cell.length_c   1.000
_cell.angle_alpha   90.00
_cell.angle_beta   90.00
_cell.angle_gamma   90.00
#
_symmetry.space_group_name_H-M   'P 1'
#
loop_
_entity.id
_entity.type
_entity.pdbx_description
1 polymer ?
#
loop_
_entity_poly.entity_id
_entity_poly.type
_entity_poly.pdbx_seq_one_letter_code
_entity_poly.pdbx_strand_id
1 'polypeptide(L)'
;YTIYIEATVDSEKGGICFSFKTNAMTAAIAAKLAASANTMVIGTVSHDNTPATTTVFYCDDITTAAADHYNNRYVFFTSGTLQYQMTDITDYEVSGGEGKFTVTALTSAPADNGTFIII
;
A
#
# COMPACT_ATOMS: atom_id res chain seq x y z
N TYR A 1 -10.08 22.33 5.68
CA TYR A 1 -11.40 21.69 5.59
C TYR A 1 -12.44 22.79 5.51
N THR A 2 -13.34 22.71 4.53
CA THR A 2 -14.38 23.72 4.30
C THR A 2 -15.70 23.17 4.86
N ILE A 3 -16.36 23.95 5.70
CA ILE A 3 -17.71 23.64 6.20
C ILE A 3 -18.70 24.35 5.29
N TYR A 4 -19.62 23.59 4.70
CA TYR A 4 -20.77 24.17 4.02
C TYR A 4 -21.93 24.21 5.01
N ILE A 5 -22.50 25.39 5.20
CA ILE A 5 -23.71 25.58 5.98
C ILE A 5 -24.83 25.77 4.98
N GLU A 6 -25.73 24.79 4.93
CA GLU A 6 -27.00 24.95 4.21
C GLU A 6 -28.03 25.46 5.22
N ALA A 7 -28.58 26.63 4.94
CA ALA A 7 -29.71 27.18 5.67
C ALA A 7 -30.99 26.82 4.90
N THR A 8 -31.95 26.19 5.58
CA THR A 8 -33.28 25.97 5.04
C THR A 8 -34.29 26.66 5.95
N VAL A 9 -35.27 27.33 5.36
CA VAL A 9 -36.37 27.94 6.12
C VAL A 9 -37.31 26.82 6.56
N ASP A 10 -37.48 26.63 7.87
CA ASP A 10 -38.48 25.73 8.43
C ASP A 10 -39.80 26.50 8.51
N SER A 11 -40.66 26.26 7.53
CA SER A 11 -41.96 26.91 7.39
C SER A 11 -42.96 26.52 8.48
N GLU A 12 -42.71 25.45 9.23
CA GLU A 12 -43.61 24.97 10.30
C GLU A 12 -43.23 25.57 11.66
N LYS A 13 -41.94 25.83 11.89
CA LYS A 13 -41.42 26.35 13.18
C LYS A 13 -41.06 27.84 13.16
N GLY A 14 -41.25 28.52 12.04
CA GLY A 14 -40.96 29.95 11.89
C GLY A 14 -39.49 30.30 12.09
N GLY A 15 -38.58 29.36 11.85
CA GLY A 15 -37.15 29.47 12.13
C GLY A 15 -36.27 29.09 10.95
N ILE A 16 -34.99 29.47 11.02
CA ILE A 16 -33.97 29.00 10.07
C ILE A 16 -33.35 27.74 10.65
N CYS A 17 -33.46 26.62 9.93
CA CYS A 17 -32.72 25.42 10.23
C CYS A 17 -31.32 25.51 9.59
N PHE A 18 -30.28 25.45 10.42
CA PHE A 18 -28.90 25.35 9.94
C PHE A 18 -28.47 23.89 9.96
N SER A 19 -28.24 23.31 8.78
CA SER A 19 -27.66 21.99 8.67
C SER A 19 -26.19 22.11 8.32
N PHE A 20 -25.32 21.56 9.18
CA PHE A 20 -23.89 21.45 8.89
C PHE A 20 -23.68 20.28 7.93
N LYS A 21 -23.40 20.57 6.66
CA LYS A 21 -22.94 19.55 5.73
C LYS A 21 -21.42 19.55 5.73
N THR A 22 -20.88 18.51 6.34
CA THR A 22 -19.43 18.31 6.38
C THR A 22 -19.03 17.29 5.33
N ASN A 23 -18.01 17.59 4.52
CA ASN A 23 -17.27 16.57 3.74
C ASN A 23 -16.32 15.77 4.65
N ALA A 24 -16.64 15.67 5.95
CA ALA A 24 -15.83 14.90 6.86
C ALA A 24 -15.87 13.44 6.40
N MET A 25 -14.71 12.81 6.27
CA MET A 25 -14.66 11.35 6.36
C MET A 25 -15.38 11.01 7.66
N THR A 26 -16.59 10.46 7.55
CA THR A 26 -17.29 10.01 8.75
C THR A 26 -16.40 9.01 9.45
N ALA A 27 -16.53 8.85 10.77
CA ALA A 27 -15.74 7.86 11.50
C ALA A 27 -15.81 6.47 10.85
N ALA A 28 -16.95 6.13 10.23
CA ALA A 28 -17.14 4.90 9.46
C ALA A 28 -16.32 4.84 8.15
N ILE A 29 -16.24 5.93 7.38
CA ILE A 29 -15.42 5.99 6.16
C ILE A 29 -13.93 5.96 6.51
N ALA A 30 -13.53 6.66 7.57
CA ALA A 30 -12.16 6.63 8.07
C ALA A 30 -11.73 5.21 8.49
N ALA A 31 -12.60 4.49 9.18
CA ALA A 31 -12.36 3.09 9.55
C ALA A 31 -12.19 2.18 8.33
N LYS A 32 -13.02 2.36 7.28
CA LYS A 32 -12.90 1.58 6.03
C LYS A 32 -11.59 1.89 5.29
N LEU A 33 -11.20 3.16 5.21
CA LEU A 33 -9.93 3.53 4.58
C LEU A 33 -8.74 2.97 5.36
N ALA A 34 -8.76 3.08 6.69
CA ALA A 34 -7.73 2.51 7.55
C ALA A 34 -7.63 0.99 7.38
N ALA A 35 -8.77 0.30 7.29
CA ALA A 35 -8.79 -1.14 7.02
C ALA A 35 -8.12 -1.48 5.68
N SER A 36 -8.38 -0.70 4.62
CA SER A 36 -7.72 -0.90 3.32
C SER A 36 -6.23 -0.56 3.34
N ALA A 37 -5.80 0.46 4.08
CA ALA A 37 -4.38 0.78 4.20
C ALA A 37 -3.62 -0.33 4.96
N ASN A 38 -4.26 -0.93 5.97
CA ASN A 38 -3.69 -2.01 6.77
C ASN A 38 -3.53 -3.34 6.02
N THR A 39 -4.10 -3.51 4.82
CA THR A 39 -3.87 -4.70 4.00
C THR A 39 -2.61 -4.60 3.14
N MET A 40 -2.02 -3.40 3.04
CA MET A 40 -0.77 -3.19 2.30
C MET A 40 0.40 -3.65 3.16
N VAL A 41 1.31 -4.41 2.57
CA VAL A 41 2.57 -4.80 3.25
C VAL A 41 3.66 -3.87 2.75
N ILE A 42 4.42 -3.27 3.65
CA ILE A 42 5.55 -2.41 3.31
C ILE A 42 6.81 -3.25 3.47
N GLY A 43 7.77 -3.11 2.56
CA GLY A 43 9.05 -3.76 2.67
C GLY A 43 10.18 -2.94 2.07
N THR A 44 11.39 -3.34 2.44
CA THR A 44 12.65 -2.76 1.97
C THR A 44 13.44 -3.85 1.23
N VAL A 45 13.99 -3.51 0.07
CA VAL A 45 14.88 -4.40 -0.68
C VAL A 45 16.18 -4.56 0.10
N SER A 46 16.59 -5.81 0.30
CA SER A 46 17.88 -6.18 0.89
C SER A 46 18.79 -6.81 -0.16
N HIS A 47 20.08 -6.46 -0.11
CA HIS A 47 21.16 -7.14 -0.82
C HIS A 47 22.14 -7.86 0.12
N ASP A 48 21.81 -8.03 1.40
CA ASP A 48 22.72 -8.58 2.42
C ASP A 48 23.21 -10.00 2.08
N ASN A 49 22.29 -10.87 1.65
CA ASN A 49 22.65 -12.24 1.26
C ASN A 49 22.95 -12.37 -0.23
N THR A 50 22.19 -11.70 -1.08
CA THR A 50 22.27 -11.84 -2.53
C THR A 50 21.75 -10.57 -3.23
N PRO A 51 22.49 -10.00 -4.20
CA PRO A 51 22.00 -8.87 -4.98
C PRO A 51 20.72 -9.19 -5.76
N ALA A 52 19.83 -8.21 -5.88
CA ALA A 52 18.64 -8.34 -6.70
C ALA A 52 18.98 -8.40 -8.20
N THR A 53 18.06 -9.00 -8.96
CA THR A 53 18.06 -9.05 -10.42
C THR A 53 16.77 -8.45 -10.94
N THR A 54 16.57 -8.46 -12.26
CA THR A 54 15.31 -7.97 -12.84
C THR A 54 14.10 -8.87 -12.54
N THR A 55 14.30 -10.12 -12.12
CA THR A 55 13.20 -11.07 -11.87
C THR A 55 13.13 -11.57 -10.44
N VAL A 56 14.12 -11.25 -9.60
CA VAL A 56 14.18 -11.69 -8.20
C VAL A 56 14.74 -10.58 -7.33
N PHE A 57 14.12 -10.32 -6.18
CA PHE A 57 14.66 -9.46 -5.13
C PHE A 57 14.39 -10.05 -3.74
N TYR A 58 15.12 -9.55 -2.75
CA TYR A 58 15.06 -10.03 -1.37
C TYR A 58 14.61 -8.91 -0.43
N CYS A 59 14.06 -9.28 0.72
CA CYS A 59 13.57 -8.38 1.75
C CYS A 59 13.79 -9.01 3.13
N ASP A 60 14.39 -8.26 4.05
CA ASP A 60 14.64 -8.66 5.44
C ASP A 60 13.49 -8.28 6.38
N ASP A 61 12.63 -7.33 5.98
CA ASP A 61 11.41 -6.96 6.72
C ASP A 61 10.29 -8.03 6.63
N ILE A 62 10.26 -8.80 5.52
CA ILE A 62 9.20 -9.78 5.22
C ILE A 62 9.80 -11.19 5.23
N THR A 63 9.67 -11.88 6.36
CA THR A 63 10.35 -13.18 6.61
C THR A 63 9.38 -14.34 6.88
N THR A 64 8.12 -14.19 6.47
CA THR A 64 7.09 -15.22 6.69
C THR A 64 7.46 -16.49 5.92
N ALA A 65 7.72 -17.60 6.61
CA ALA A 65 8.15 -18.86 5.99
C ALA A 65 7.04 -19.63 5.24
N ALA A 66 5.81 -19.12 5.20
CA ALA A 66 4.76 -19.71 4.41
C ALA A 66 5.04 -19.45 2.92
N ALA A 67 5.40 -20.51 2.19
CA ALA A 67 5.54 -20.45 0.74
C ALA A 67 4.25 -19.92 0.09
N ASP A 68 4.41 -19.23 -1.04
CA ASP A 68 3.32 -18.71 -1.87
C ASP A 68 2.44 -17.62 -1.22
N HIS A 69 2.77 -17.13 -0.02
CA HIS A 69 1.91 -16.20 0.74
C HIS A 69 1.52 -14.95 -0.06
N TYR A 70 2.41 -14.48 -0.93
CA TYR A 70 2.22 -13.25 -1.71
C TYR A 70 1.98 -13.48 -3.21
N ASN A 71 1.78 -14.73 -3.65
CA ASN A 71 1.57 -15.02 -5.08
C ASN A 71 0.29 -14.33 -5.57
N ASN A 72 0.33 -13.85 -6.82
CA ASN A 72 -0.75 -13.10 -7.48
C ASN A 72 -1.07 -11.72 -6.87
N ARG A 73 -0.24 -11.23 -5.95
CA ARG A 73 -0.26 -9.81 -5.55
C ARG A 73 0.67 -8.99 -6.43
N TYR A 74 0.55 -7.68 -6.32
CA TYR A 74 1.45 -6.76 -7.01
C TYR A 74 2.43 -6.13 -6.04
N VAL A 75 3.66 -5.97 -6.47
CA VAL A 75 4.64 -5.10 -5.82
C VAL A 75 4.72 -3.77 -6.54
N PHE A 76 4.70 -2.67 -5.79
CA PHE A 76 4.85 -1.31 -6.29
C PHE A 76 6.03 -0.64 -5.58
N PHE A 77 7.04 -0.26 -6.35
CA PHE A 77 8.24 0.39 -5.81
C PHE A 77 7.95 1.86 -5.52
N THR A 78 8.24 2.28 -4.30
CA THR A 78 7.97 3.64 -3.80
C THR A 78 9.22 4.52 -3.74
N SER A 79 10.41 3.95 -3.97
CA SER A 79 11.67 4.68 -4.07
C SER A 79 12.68 3.97 -4.99
N GLY A 80 13.89 4.53 -5.10
CA GLY A 80 14.97 3.97 -5.92
C GLY A 80 14.77 4.16 -7.43
N THR A 81 15.57 3.43 -8.22
CA THR A 81 15.55 3.47 -9.69
C THR A 81 14.25 2.99 -10.30
N LEU A 82 13.50 2.17 -9.57
CA LEU A 82 12.22 1.59 -9.99
C LEU A 82 11.01 2.35 -9.45
N GLN A 83 11.18 3.52 -8.81
CA GLN A 83 10.06 4.27 -8.26
C GLN A 83 8.91 4.42 -9.27
N TYR A 84 7.69 4.12 -8.82
CA TYR A 84 6.45 4.07 -9.60
C TYR A 84 6.29 2.89 -10.56
N GLN A 85 7.25 1.97 -10.64
CA GLN A 85 7.08 0.72 -11.35
C GLN A 85 6.27 -0.27 -10.49
N MET A 86 5.37 -1.01 -11.15
CA MET A 86 4.62 -2.12 -10.58
C MET A 86 4.91 -3.40 -11.36
N THR A 87 4.93 -4.54 -10.68
CA THR A 87 4.99 -5.87 -11.31
C THR A 87 4.24 -6.91 -10.45
N ASP A 88 3.84 -8.03 -11.04
CA ASP A 88 3.20 -9.13 -10.34
C ASP A 88 4.23 -10.04 -9.65
N ILE A 89 3.83 -10.58 -8.49
CA ILE A 89 4.58 -11.58 -7.74
C ILE A 89 4.14 -12.95 -8.23
N THR A 90 5.05 -13.65 -8.91
CA THR A 90 4.82 -14.98 -9.47
C THR A 90 5.19 -16.10 -8.50
N ASP A 91 6.08 -15.81 -7.55
CA ASP A 91 6.48 -16.75 -6.49
C ASP A 91 7.01 -16.00 -5.26
N TYR A 92 6.87 -16.62 -4.10
CA TYR A 92 7.41 -16.15 -2.83
C TYR A 92 7.86 -17.34 -1.94
N GLU A 93 9.07 -17.25 -1.44
CA GLU A 93 9.63 -18.18 -0.46
C GLU A 93 10.58 -17.45 0.50
N VAL A 94 11.00 -18.11 1.57
CA VAL A 94 12.09 -17.60 2.43
C VAL A 94 13.39 -18.28 2.04
N SER A 95 14.41 -17.48 1.75
CA SER A 95 15.75 -17.95 1.38
C SER A 95 16.80 -17.20 2.22
N GLY A 96 17.63 -17.93 2.95
CA GLY A 96 18.67 -17.31 3.79
C GLY A 96 18.14 -16.47 4.96
N GLY A 97 16.87 -16.65 5.34
CA GLY A 97 16.21 -15.85 6.38
C GLY A 97 15.50 -14.59 5.85
N GLU A 98 15.61 -14.30 4.56
CA GLU A 98 14.96 -13.17 3.89
C GLU A 98 13.80 -13.67 3.03
N GLY A 99 12.77 -12.84 2.87
CA GLY A 99 11.73 -13.06 1.88
C GLY A 99 12.30 -12.87 0.48
N LYS A 100 12.22 -13.92 -0.34
CA LYS A 100 12.61 -13.91 -1.74
C LYS A 100 11.36 -13.80 -2.60
N PHE A 101 11.28 -12.74 -3.39
CA PHE A 101 10.19 -12.50 -4.32
C PHE A 101 10.65 -12.75 -5.75
N THR A 102 9.93 -13.60 -6.47
CA THR A 102 10.06 -13.74 -7.92
C THR A 102 8.96 -12.94 -8.59
N VAL A 103 9.32 -12.15 -9.60
CA VAL A 103 8.42 -11.23 -10.28
C VAL A 103 8.56 -11.31 -11.78
N THR A 104 7.54 -10.84 -12.51
CA THR A 104 7.72 -10.51 -13.93
C THR A 104 8.80 -9.45 -14.08
N ALA A 105 9.61 -9.58 -15.14
CA ALA A 105 10.85 -8.82 -15.32
C ALA A 105 10.66 -7.29 -15.19
N LEU A 106 11.50 -6.71 -14.34
CA LEU A 106 11.63 -5.28 -14.09
C LEU A 106 12.51 -4.60 -15.13
N THR A 107 12.47 -3.26 -15.19
CA THR A 107 13.28 -2.48 -16.15
C THR A 107 14.76 -2.41 -15.74
N SER A 108 15.04 -2.56 -14.45
CA SER A 108 16.37 -2.73 -13.86
C SER A 108 16.24 -3.52 -12.56
N ALA A 109 17.38 -3.95 -11.97
CA ALA A 109 17.35 -4.53 -10.63
C ALA A 109 16.96 -3.47 -9.60
N PRO A 110 16.10 -3.79 -8.61
CA PRO A 110 15.83 -2.89 -7.50
C PRO A 110 17.12 -2.50 -6.77
N ALA A 111 17.19 -1.25 -6.28
CA ALA A 111 18.33 -0.78 -5.50
C ALA A 111 18.26 -1.32 -4.07
N ASP A 112 19.43 -1.52 -3.46
CA ASP A 112 19.53 -1.83 -2.03
C ASP A 112 18.86 -0.73 -1.21
N ASN A 113 18.20 -1.10 -0.11
CA ASN A 113 17.40 -0.20 0.72
C ASN A 113 16.26 0.52 -0.02
N GLY A 114 15.88 0.05 -1.22
CA GLY A 114 14.73 0.55 -1.95
C GLY A 114 13.42 0.11 -1.30
N THR A 115 12.47 1.02 -1.14
CA THR A 115 11.18 0.73 -0.50
C THR A 115 10.12 0.33 -1.52
N PHE A 116 9.21 -0.56 -1.09
CA PHE A 116 8.07 -0.99 -1.89
C PHE A 116 6.85 -1.25 -1.00
N ILE A 117 5.70 -1.40 -1.66
CA ILE A 117 4.48 -1.92 -1.05
C ILE A 117 3.96 -3.12 -1.84
N ILE A 118 3.35 -4.08 -1.15
CA ILE A 118 2.60 -5.19 -1.74
C ILE A 118 1.12 -4.91 -1.54
N ILE A 119 0.34 -5.04 -2.62
CA ILE A 119 -1.12 -4.86 -2.65
C ILE A 119 -1.81 -6.12 -3.18
#